data_AF-C0E207-F1
#
_entry.id   AF-C0E207-F1
#
_cell.length_a   1.000
_cell.length_b   1.000
_cell.length_c   1.000
_cell.angle_alpha   90.00
_cell.angle_beta   90.00
_cell.angle_gamma   90.00
#
_symmetry.space_group_name_H-M   'P 1'
#
loop_
_entity.id
_entity.type
_entity.pdbx_description
1 polymer ?
#
loop_
_entity_poly.entity_id
_entity_poly.type
_entity_poly.pdbx_seq_one_letter_code
_entity_poly.pdbx_strand_id
1 'polypeptide(L)'
;MVTSTPPPQQPSSPKLPPERLHQWTTHGFSVGLARRWIGKGFRIAAADQWRNHGVYAPEEAVAWQEAGISPYEVADLLQAGMTPKDIVHWRELGYSPPEALARHIKGEKPQPRIWWKELFSRHEAAPSQLPPAAAASMQVLLQAGVPAAAARMFIDTGWQGVDAVPWAKASINPTQAAVYRELGIQPGEATRLAKAGYDALSILRTWWDGGIPRTEVAAWLGAGFTPAEAAQARTTGTSVEQAAVLRALGGVGKLGGKNRRGTNVSDNPNKPKS
;
A
#
# COMPACT_ATOMS: atom_id res chain seq x y z
N MET A 1 56.84 3.50 -4.45
CA MET A 1 55.63 4.21 -4.93
C MET A 1 54.81 3.21 -5.71
N VAL A 2 53.75 2.68 -5.10
CA VAL A 2 52.94 1.60 -5.68
C VAL A 2 51.76 2.25 -6.39
N THR A 3 51.76 2.26 -7.71
CA THR A 3 50.65 2.81 -8.51
C THR A 3 49.53 1.79 -8.57
N SER A 4 48.44 2.07 -7.85
CA SER A 4 47.20 1.31 -7.91
C SER A 4 46.57 1.42 -9.30
N THR A 5 46.58 0.31 -10.04
CA THR A 5 45.79 0.15 -11.27
C THR A 5 44.29 0.10 -10.89
N PRO A 6 43.41 0.92 -11.48
CA PRO A 6 41.97 0.78 -11.28
C PRO A 6 41.47 -0.50 -11.98
N PRO A 7 40.47 -1.20 -11.42
CA PRO A 7 39.92 -2.40 -12.05
C PRO A 7 39.25 -2.04 -13.39
N PRO A 8 39.30 -2.94 -14.39
CA PRO A 8 38.67 -2.71 -15.68
C PRO A 8 37.16 -2.53 -15.47
N GLN A 9 36.67 -1.33 -15.82
CA GLN A 9 35.23 -1.10 -15.91
C GLN A 9 34.67 -2.05 -16.98
N GLN A 10 33.68 -2.85 -16.57
CA GLN A 10 32.95 -3.72 -17.48
C GLN A 10 32.44 -2.89 -18.67
N PRO A 11 32.67 -3.31 -19.92
CA PRO A 11 32.17 -2.57 -21.08
C PRO A 11 30.66 -2.52 -20.99
N SER A 12 30.15 -1.29 -20.82
CA SER A 12 28.74 -0.99 -20.99
C SER A 12 28.32 -1.55 -22.35
N SER A 13 27.39 -2.50 -22.36
CA SER A 13 26.89 -3.11 -23.59
C SER A 13 26.52 -1.99 -24.57
N PRO A 14 27.03 -1.98 -25.81
CA PRO A 14 26.76 -0.90 -26.73
C PRO A 14 25.25 -0.84 -26.98
N LYS A 15 24.65 0.31 -26.66
CA LYS A 15 23.26 0.60 -26.98
C LYS A 15 23.18 0.69 -28.51
N LEU A 16 23.01 -0.45 -29.16
CA LEU A 16 22.94 -0.56 -30.62
C LEU A 16 21.93 0.47 -31.13
N PRO A 17 22.26 1.23 -32.20
CA PRO A 17 21.36 2.23 -32.74
C PRO A 17 20.02 1.57 -33.11
N PRO A 18 18.88 2.26 -32.90
CA PRO A 18 17.58 1.71 -33.24
C PRO A 18 17.54 1.32 -34.73
N GLU A 19 16.88 0.21 -35.02
CA GLU A 19 16.69 -0.29 -36.38
C GLU A 19 16.13 0.81 -37.30
N ARG A 20 16.55 0.83 -38.57
CA ARG A 20 16.13 1.89 -39.51
C ARG A 20 14.63 1.81 -39.75
N LEU A 21 13.97 2.97 -39.89
CA LEU A 21 12.51 3.06 -40.06
C LEU A 21 11.94 2.18 -41.18
N HIS A 22 12.69 1.97 -42.26
CA HIS A 22 12.27 1.07 -43.34
C HIS A 22 12.05 -0.39 -42.86
N GLN A 23 12.88 -0.88 -41.94
CA GLN A 23 12.74 -2.23 -41.37
C GLN A 23 11.43 -2.34 -40.57
N TRP A 24 11.07 -1.30 -39.81
CA TRP A 24 9.79 -1.24 -39.08
C TRP A 24 8.59 -1.29 -40.03
N THR A 25 8.66 -0.57 -41.16
CA THR A 25 7.57 -0.59 -42.15
C THR A 25 7.39 -1.96 -42.81
N THR A 26 8.48 -2.71 -43.03
CA THR A 26 8.42 -4.09 -43.53
C THR A 26 7.72 -5.03 -42.54
N HIS A 27 7.81 -4.75 -41.24
CA HIS A 27 7.11 -5.48 -40.17
C HIS A 27 5.67 -4.98 -39.94
N GLY A 28 5.15 -4.12 -40.83
CA GLY A 28 3.76 -3.64 -40.79
C GLY A 28 3.51 -2.48 -39.81
N PHE A 29 4.56 -1.87 -39.27
CA PHE A 29 4.41 -0.65 -38.47
C PHE A 29 4.32 0.57 -39.39
N SER A 30 3.32 1.43 -39.19
CA SER A 30 3.33 2.75 -39.81
C SER A 30 4.53 3.56 -39.29
N VAL A 31 5.04 4.49 -40.11
CA VAL A 31 6.20 5.32 -39.72
C VAL A 31 5.95 6.06 -38.40
N GLY A 32 4.72 6.54 -38.18
CA GLY A 32 4.33 7.19 -36.92
C GLY A 32 4.35 6.24 -35.73
N LEU A 33 3.81 5.02 -35.90
CA LEU A 33 3.81 4.00 -34.84
C LEU A 33 5.23 3.53 -34.53
N ALA A 34 6.05 3.26 -35.55
CA ALA A 34 7.45 2.88 -35.43
C ALA A 34 8.25 3.92 -34.62
N ARG A 35 8.06 5.21 -34.90
CA ARG A 35 8.71 6.29 -34.12
C ARG A 35 8.35 6.27 -32.64
N ARG A 36 7.10 5.92 -32.30
CA ARG A 36 6.66 5.83 -30.89
C ARG A 36 7.31 4.64 -30.17
N TRP A 37 7.35 3.47 -30.81
CA TRP A 37 8.03 2.28 -30.26
C TRP A 37 9.53 2.52 -30.08
N ILE A 38 10.20 3.09 -31.09
CA ILE A 38 11.62 3.50 -31.00
C ILE A 38 11.83 4.52 -29.89
N GLY A 39 10.93 5.51 -29.77
CA GLY A 39 10.99 6.55 -28.74
C GLY A 39 10.88 6.01 -27.31
N LYS A 40 10.21 4.86 -27.13
CA LYS A 40 10.16 4.12 -25.85
C LYS A 40 11.28 3.10 -25.69
N GLY A 41 12.21 3.02 -26.64
CA GLY A 41 13.39 2.16 -26.57
C GLY A 41 13.15 0.70 -27.00
N PHE A 42 12.00 0.39 -27.59
CA PHE A 42 11.74 -0.95 -28.11
C PHE A 42 12.43 -1.17 -29.45
N ARG A 43 12.85 -2.43 -29.67
CA ARG A 43 13.27 -2.94 -30.98
C ARG A 43 12.10 -3.56 -31.71
N ILE A 44 12.23 -3.75 -33.03
CA ILE A 44 11.19 -4.34 -33.88
C ILE A 44 10.71 -5.67 -33.30
N ALA A 45 11.64 -6.57 -32.94
CA ALA A 45 11.29 -7.89 -32.42
C ALA A 45 10.46 -7.84 -31.12
N ALA A 46 10.78 -6.91 -30.22
CA ALA A 46 10.03 -6.73 -28.98
C ALA A 46 8.64 -6.11 -29.24
N ALA A 47 8.57 -5.12 -30.14
CA ALA A 47 7.31 -4.50 -30.53
C ALA A 47 6.37 -5.50 -31.23
N ASP A 48 6.90 -6.37 -32.08
CA ASP A 48 6.13 -7.45 -32.72
C ASP A 48 5.61 -8.45 -31.70
N GLN A 49 6.40 -8.83 -30.69
CA GLN A 49 5.93 -9.71 -29.62
C GLN A 49 4.73 -9.10 -28.88
N TRP A 50 4.84 -7.85 -28.42
CA TRP A 50 3.73 -7.16 -27.78
C TRP A 50 2.49 -7.08 -28.68
N ARG A 51 2.69 -6.74 -29.97
CA ARG A 51 1.60 -6.65 -30.95
C ARG A 51 0.91 -7.99 -31.18
N ASN A 52 1.68 -9.08 -31.28
CA ASN A 52 1.15 -10.43 -31.49
C ASN A 52 0.33 -10.92 -30.29
N HIS A 53 0.57 -10.38 -29.10
CA HIS A 53 -0.18 -10.68 -27.88
C HIS A 53 -1.25 -9.62 -27.53
N GLY A 54 -1.60 -8.75 -28.48
CA GLY A 54 -2.73 -7.83 -28.36
C GLY A 54 -2.41 -6.43 -27.84
N VAL A 55 -1.14 -6.11 -27.58
CA VAL A 55 -0.70 -4.78 -27.14
C VAL A 55 -0.12 -3.99 -28.31
N TYR A 56 -0.92 -3.06 -28.84
CA TYR A 56 -0.56 -2.29 -30.05
C TYR A 56 0.11 -0.95 -29.73
N ALA A 57 -0.07 -0.45 -28.49
CA ALA A 57 0.47 0.82 -28.06
C ALA A 57 1.78 0.64 -27.27
N PRO A 58 2.85 1.37 -27.60
CA PRO A 58 4.12 1.26 -26.89
C PRO A 58 4.01 1.71 -25.43
N GLU A 59 3.14 2.66 -25.10
CA GLU A 59 2.92 3.09 -23.71
C GLU A 59 2.30 1.99 -22.84
N GLU A 60 1.39 1.23 -23.43
CA GLU A 60 0.76 0.09 -22.77
C GLU A 60 1.77 -1.05 -22.55
N ALA A 61 2.63 -1.32 -23.55
CA ALA A 61 3.72 -2.28 -23.40
C ALA A 61 4.71 -1.90 -22.29
N VAL A 62 5.04 -0.61 -22.14
CA VAL A 62 5.83 -0.15 -20.99
C VAL A 62 5.10 -0.41 -19.67
N ALA A 63 3.82 -0.10 -19.58
CA ALA A 63 3.04 -0.30 -18.34
C ALA A 63 2.98 -1.78 -17.93
N TRP A 64 2.78 -2.70 -18.87
CA TRP A 64 2.84 -4.13 -18.61
C TRP A 64 4.23 -4.60 -18.20
N GLN A 65 5.29 -4.09 -18.85
CA GLN A 65 6.67 -4.41 -18.49
C GLN A 65 7.03 -3.89 -17.08
N GLU A 66 6.56 -2.70 -16.71
CA GLU A 66 6.71 -2.13 -15.36
C GLU A 66 5.94 -2.92 -14.31
N ALA A 67 4.77 -3.48 -14.68
CA ALA A 67 4.05 -4.44 -13.83
C ALA A 67 4.78 -5.79 -13.69
N GLY A 68 5.85 -6.01 -14.46
CA GLY A 68 6.64 -7.24 -14.48
C GLY A 68 6.03 -8.36 -15.33
N ILE A 69 5.13 -8.01 -16.25
CA ILE A 69 4.48 -8.93 -17.17
C ILE A 69 5.25 -8.97 -18.49
N SER A 70 5.51 -10.18 -18.98
CA SER A 70 6.08 -10.39 -20.30
C SER A 70 4.99 -10.39 -21.39
N PRO A 71 5.34 -10.14 -22.67
CA PRO A 71 4.39 -10.24 -23.77
C PRO A 71 3.62 -11.58 -23.81
N TYR A 72 4.25 -12.68 -23.39
CA TYR A 72 3.64 -14.01 -23.44
C TYR A 72 2.55 -14.22 -22.40
N GLU A 73 2.58 -13.48 -21.29
CA GLU A 73 1.62 -13.58 -20.19
C GLU A 73 0.45 -12.61 -20.37
N VAL A 74 0.61 -11.57 -21.19
CA VAL A 74 -0.37 -10.47 -21.29
C VAL A 74 -1.68 -10.88 -21.97
N ALA A 75 -1.63 -11.87 -22.87
CA ALA A 75 -2.80 -12.26 -23.67
C ALA A 75 -3.97 -12.74 -22.79
N ASP A 76 -3.70 -13.62 -21.84
CA ASP A 76 -4.72 -14.15 -20.93
C ASP A 76 -5.26 -13.07 -19.98
N LEU A 77 -4.39 -12.14 -19.57
CA LEU A 77 -4.75 -11.01 -18.72
C LEU A 77 -5.68 -10.03 -19.45
N LEU A 78 -5.37 -9.71 -20.71
CA LEU A 78 -6.22 -8.86 -21.56
C LEU A 78 -7.57 -9.52 -21.85
N GLN A 79 -7.60 -10.84 -22.10
CA GLN A 79 -8.85 -11.56 -22.29
C GLN A 79 -9.73 -11.53 -21.03
N ALA A 80 -9.13 -11.58 -19.85
CA ALA A 80 -9.84 -11.41 -18.59
C ALA A 80 -10.19 -9.95 -18.27
N GLY A 81 -9.83 -8.99 -19.13
CA GLY A 81 -10.07 -7.56 -18.93
C GLY A 81 -9.22 -6.93 -17.82
N MET A 82 -8.14 -7.59 -17.41
CA MET A 82 -7.22 -7.06 -16.40
C MET A 82 -6.35 -5.95 -16.99
N THR A 83 -6.02 -4.97 -16.15
CA THR A 83 -5.11 -3.88 -16.47
C THR A 83 -3.74 -4.09 -15.81
N PRO A 84 -2.68 -3.39 -16.26
CA PRO A 84 -1.38 -3.44 -15.58
C PRO A 84 -1.47 -3.06 -14.09
N LYS A 85 -2.38 -2.12 -13.76
CA LYS A 85 -2.64 -1.69 -12.38
C LYS A 85 -3.19 -2.82 -11.52
N ASP A 86 -4.07 -3.64 -12.06
CA ASP A 86 -4.62 -4.79 -11.33
C ASP A 86 -3.50 -5.76 -10.98
N ILE A 87 -2.61 -6.08 -11.92
CA ILE A 87 -1.47 -6.96 -11.65
C ILE A 87 -0.56 -6.42 -10.56
N VAL A 88 -0.19 -5.14 -10.63
CA VAL A 88 0.61 -4.51 -9.57
C VAL A 88 -0.10 -4.67 -8.21
N HIS A 89 -1.41 -4.42 -8.17
CA HIS A 89 -2.20 -4.55 -6.96
C HIS A 89 -2.23 -5.99 -6.41
N TRP A 90 -2.45 -7.00 -7.25
CA TRP A 90 -2.40 -8.41 -6.86
C TRP A 90 -1.00 -8.82 -6.36
N ARG A 91 0.04 -8.34 -7.03
CA ARG A 91 1.44 -8.65 -6.69
C ARG A 91 1.86 -8.01 -5.37
N GLU A 92 1.46 -6.78 -5.11
CA GLU A 92 1.65 -6.11 -3.81
C GLU A 92 0.98 -6.90 -2.67
N LEU A 93 -0.08 -7.64 -2.97
CA LEU A 93 -0.82 -8.49 -2.03
C LEU A 93 -0.27 -9.92 -1.95
N GLY A 94 0.82 -10.20 -2.68
CA GLY A 94 1.60 -11.42 -2.61
C GLY A 94 1.13 -12.53 -3.53
N TYR A 95 0.37 -12.21 -4.57
CA TYR A 95 -0.04 -13.16 -5.61
C TYR A 95 0.87 -13.09 -6.83
N SER A 96 1.08 -14.23 -7.47
CA SER A 96 1.71 -14.26 -8.80
C SER A 96 0.69 -13.86 -9.88
N PRO A 97 1.12 -13.35 -11.05
CA PRO A 97 0.24 -13.05 -12.17
C PRO A 97 -0.75 -14.17 -12.57
N PRO A 98 -0.35 -15.47 -12.66
CA PRO A 98 -1.31 -16.53 -12.96
C PRO A 98 -2.32 -16.77 -11.84
N GLU A 99 -1.95 -16.59 -10.57
CA GLU A 99 -2.91 -16.65 -9.46
C GLU A 99 -3.87 -15.46 -9.45
N ALA A 100 -3.38 -14.27 -9.79
CA ALA A 100 -4.17 -13.06 -9.92
C ALA A 100 -5.27 -13.24 -10.99
N LEU A 101 -4.89 -13.77 -12.16
CA LEU A 101 -5.81 -14.09 -13.25
C LEU A 101 -6.88 -15.10 -12.81
N ALA A 102 -6.48 -16.23 -12.21
CA ALA A 102 -7.41 -17.28 -11.80
C ALA A 102 -8.47 -16.78 -10.80
N ARG A 103 -8.10 -15.82 -9.94
CA ARG A 103 -9.00 -15.22 -8.96
C ARG A 103 -9.84 -14.10 -9.56
N HIS A 104 -9.26 -13.30 -10.45
CA HIS A 104 -9.99 -12.28 -11.19
C HIS A 104 -11.13 -12.89 -12.02
N ILE A 105 -10.88 -14.02 -12.71
CA ILE A 105 -11.91 -14.77 -13.45
C ILE A 105 -13.06 -15.24 -12.53
N LYS A 106 -12.76 -15.54 -11.26
CA LYS A 106 -13.77 -15.91 -10.25
C LYS A 106 -14.53 -14.71 -9.68
N GLY A 107 -14.19 -13.49 -10.09
CA GLY A 107 -14.73 -12.25 -9.51
C GLY A 107 -14.23 -11.97 -8.09
N GLU A 108 -13.17 -12.66 -7.66
CA GLU A 108 -12.56 -12.43 -6.36
C GLU A 108 -11.73 -11.14 -6.40
N LYS A 109 -11.79 -10.37 -5.32
CA LYS A 109 -10.88 -9.24 -5.09
C LYS A 109 -9.61 -9.72 -4.39
N PRO A 110 -8.45 -9.09 -4.61
CA PRO A 110 -7.21 -9.54 -4.01
C PRO A 110 -7.19 -9.38 -2.49
N GLN A 111 -6.71 -10.41 -1.79
CA GLN A 111 -6.64 -10.47 -0.31
C GLN A 111 -5.20 -10.75 0.15
N PRO A 112 -4.60 -10.06 1.14
CA PRO A 112 -3.19 -10.26 1.47
C PRO A 112 -2.85 -11.71 1.90
N ARG A 113 -1.99 -12.42 1.15
CA ARG A 113 -1.65 -13.85 1.42
C ARG A 113 -0.36 -14.06 2.20
N ILE A 114 0.70 -13.35 1.83
CA ILE A 114 2.07 -13.62 2.34
C ILE A 114 2.22 -13.18 3.80
N TRP A 115 1.57 -12.09 4.15
CA TRP A 115 1.81 -11.42 5.42
C TRP A 115 1.19 -12.15 6.62
N TRP A 116 0.05 -12.84 6.46
CA TRP A 116 -0.55 -13.59 7.58
C TRP A 116 0.35 -14.77 7.98
N LYS A 117 0.95 -15.47 7.01
CA LYS A 117 1.93 -16.51 7.33
C LYS A 117 3.14 -15.92 8.04
N GLU A 118 3.75 -14.83 7.56
CA GLU A 118 4.93 -14.27 8.22
C GLU A 118 4.65 -13.64 9.60
N LEU A 119 3.50 -12.99 9.78
CA LEU A 119 3.11 -12.38 11.05
C LEU A 119 2.74 -13.43 12.11
N PHE A 120 2.06 -14.51 11.70
CA PHE A 120 1.63 -15.58 12.61
C PHE A 120 2.64 -16.73 12.73
N SER A 121 3.57 -16.93 11.79
CA SER A 121 4.65 -17.93 11.89
C SER A 121 5.76 -17.54 12.86
N ARG A 122 5.93 -16.25 13.20
CA ARG A 122 6.85 -15.83 14.28
C ARG A 122 6.37 -16.23 15.68
N HIS A 123 5.20 -16.84 15.80
CA HIS A 123 4.53 -17.14 17.06
C HIS A 123 4.84 -18.56 17.60
N GLU A 124 5.76 -19.31 16.97
CA GLU A 124 6.12 -20.65 17.42
C GLU A 124 6.96 -20.65 18.71
N ALA A 125 6.29 -21.08 19.79
CA ALA A 125 6.75 -21.58 21.08
C ALA A 125 8.07 -21.03 21.67
N ALA A 126 7.93 -20.21 22.71
CA ALA A 126 9.03 -19.70 23.51
C ALA A 126 9.80 -20.84 24.23
N PRO A 127 11.15 -20.87 24.16
CA PRO A 127 11.96 -21.76 24.97
C PRO A 127 11.86 -21.41 26.47
N SER A 128 12.01 -22.41 27.33
CA SER A 128 11.91 -22.30 28.80
C SER A 128 13.00 -21.42 29.44
N GLN A 129 14.06 -21.07 28.70
CA GLN A 129 15.05 -20.07 29.08
C GLN A 129 15.12 -18.95 28.03
N LEU A 130 15.13 -17.70 28.49
CA LEU A 130 15.25 -16.54 27.61
C LEU A 130 16.65 -16.50 26.98
N PRO A 131 16.74 -16.43 25.64
CA PRO A 131 18.00 -16.14 24.97
C PRO A 131 18.60 -14.81 25.45
N PRO A 132 19.93 -14.61 25.43
CA PRO A 132 20.58 -13.38 25.87
C PRO A 132 20.00 -12.10 25.22
N ALA A 133 19.65 -12.16 23.94
CA ALA A 133 19.02 -11.04 23.22
C ALA A 133 17.61 -10.72 23.75
N ALA A 134 16.85 -11.75 24.13
CA ALA A 134 15.52 -11.59 24.71
C ALA A 134 15.60 -11.04 26.15
N ALA A 135 16.61 -11.44 26.92
CA ALA A 135 16.89 -10.89 28.25
C ALA A 135 17.27 -9.40 28.18
N ALA A 136 18.11 -8.99 27.21
CA ALA A 136 18.45 -7.60 26.97
C ALA A 136 17.19 -6.77 26.61
N SER A 137 16.34 -7.28 25.72
CA SER A 137 15.08 -6.64 25.36
C SER A 137 14.10 -6.52 26.54
N MET A 138 14.04 -7.54 27.39
CA MET A 138 13.25 -7.52 28.63
C MET A 138 13.75 -6.43 29.58
N GLN A 139 15.06 -6.31 29.76
CA GLN A 139 15.66 -5.28 30.62
C GLN A 139 15.33 -3.86 30.14
N VAL A 140 15.38 -3.61 28.82
CA VAL A 140 15.01 -2.32 28.23
C VAL A 140 13.54 -1.97 28.53
N LEU A 141 12.63 -2.93 28.40
CA LEU A 141 11.21 -2.72 28.69
C LEU A 141 10.96 -2.40 30.17
N LEU A 142 11.59 -3.14 31.08
CA LEU A 142 11.46 -2.92 32.52
C LEU A 142 12.05 -1.56 32.93
N GLN A 143 13.23 -1.19 32.40
CA GLN A 143 13.84 0.13 32.65
C GLN A 143 12.96 1.28 32.12
N ALA A 144 12.22 1.05 31.05
CA ALA A 144 11.25 2.01 30.53
C ALA A 144 9.94 2.10 31.34
N GLY A 145 9.82 1.31 32.42
CA GLY A 145 8.64 1.28 33.29
C GLY A 145 7.50 0.39 32.80
N VAL A 146 7.75 -0.49 31.83
CA VAL A 146 6.74 -1.44 31.34
C VAL A 146 6.54 -2.56 32.36
N PRO A 147 5.31 -2.92 32.74
CA PRO A 147 5.05 -4.05 33.64
C PRO A 147 5.64 -5.35 33.11
N ALA A 148 6.21 -6.18 33.98
CA ALA A 148 6.88 -7.43 33.58
C ALA A 148 5.98 -8.38 32.78
N ALA A 149 4.68 -8.44 33.10
CA ALA A 149 3.71 -9.23 32.34
C ALA A 149 3.54 -8.73 30.90
N ALA A 150 3.43 -7.41 30.70
CA ALA A 150 3.35 -6.81 29.37
C ALA A 150 4.66 -6.98 28.62
N ALA A 151 5.81 -6.74 29.27
CA ALA A 151 7.12 -6.93 28.69
C ALA A 151 7.31 -8.37 28.18
N ARG A 152 6.88 -9.36 28.98
CA ARG A 152 6.94 -10.77 28.61
C ARG A 152 6.17 -11.09 27.33
N MET A 153 4.95 -10.54 27.17
CA MET A 153 4.15 -10.71 25.96
C MET A 153 4.87 -10.20 24.70
N PHE A 154 5.56 -9.06 24.79
CA PHE A 154 6.36 -8.53 23.68
C PHE A 154 7.55 -9.41 23.34
N ILE A 155 8.24 -9.96 24.35
CA ILE A 155 9.35 -10.88 24.14
C ILE A 155 8.89 -12.19 23.51
N ASP A 156 7.78 -12.76 23.99
CA ASP A 156 7.22 -14.02 23.47
C ASP A 156 6.74 -13.89 22.02
N THR A 157 6.46 -12.67 21.56
CA THR A 157 6.07 -12.37 20.17
C THR A 157 7.25 -11.88 19.31
N GLY A 158 8.48 -11.96 19.83
CA GLY A 158 9.71 -11.67 19.09
C GLY A 158 10.01 -10.18 18.90
N TRP A 159 9.40 -9.30 19.70
CA TRP A 159 9.71 -7.88 19.65
C TRP A 159 11.04 -7.55 20.34
N GLN A 160 11.75 -6.58 19.77
CA GLN A 160 12.94 -6.00 20.39
C GLN A 160 12.54 -4.89 21.36
N GLY A 161 13.26 -4.79 22.48
CA GLY A 161 12.90 -3.90 23.59
C GLY A 161 12.74 -2.44 23.18
N VAL A 162 13.63 -1.91 22.34
CA VAL A 162 13.58 -0.52 21.87
C VAL A 162 12.33 -0.21 21.03
N ASP A 163 11.93 -1.14 20.17
CA ASP A 163 10.76 -0.98 19.30
C ASP A 163 9.45 -1.22 20.05
N ALA A 164 9.47 -2.07 21.08
CA ALA A 164 8.29 -2.42 21.87
C ALA A 164 7.90 -1.34 22.89
N VAL A 165 8.85 -0.57 23.43
CA VAL A 165 8.60 0.42 24.50
C VAL A 165 7.46 1.40 24.16
N PRO A 166 7.42 2.04 22.97
CA PRO A 166 6.34 2.97 22.63
C PRO A 166 4.96 2.30 22.60
N TRP A 167 4.86 1.06 22.12
CA TRP A 167 3.61 0.29 22.04
C TRP A 167 3.15 -0.20 23.41
N ALA A 168 4.09 -0.66 24.24
CA ALA A 168 3.80 -1.10 25.59
C ALA A 168 3.31 0.06 26.48
N LYS A 169 3.92 1.25 26.35
CA LYS A 169 3.46 2.48 27.03
C LYS A 169 2.09 2.94 26.56
N ALA A 170 1.76 2.68 25.30
CA ALA A 170 0.43 2.89 24.73
C ALA A 170 -0.61 1.83 25.19
N SER A 171 -0.21 0.85 26.00
CA SER A 171 -1.04 -0.29 26.42
C SER A 171 -1.63 -1.08 25.25
N ILE A 172 -0.93 -1.09 24.12
CA ILE A 172 -1.29 -1.87 22.94
C ILE A 172 -0.62 -3.25 23.07
N ASN A 173 -1.39 -4.32 22.90
CA ASN A 173 -0.83 -5.66 22.92
C ASN A 173 0.08 -5.89 21.70
N PRO A 174 1.09 -6.78 21.78
CA PRO A 174 2.07 -6.97 20.72
C PRO A 174 1.49 -7.40 19.37
N THR A 175 0.37 -8.15 19.37
CA THR A 175 -0.31 -8.58 18.14
C THR A 175 -0.92 -7.39 17.40
N GLN A 176 -1.64 -6.53 18.12
CA GLN A 176 -2.19 -5.29 17.55
C GLN A 176 -1.09 -4.29 17.18
N ALA A 177 -0.03 -4.19 18.00
CA ALA A 177 1.12 -3.35 17.71
C ALA A 177 1.78 -3.73 16.38
N ALA A 178 1.85 -5.03 16.07
CA ALA A 178 2.46 -5.51 14.84
C ALA A 178 1.62 -5.08 13.63
N VAL A 179 0.30 -5.24 13.73
CA VAL A 179 -0.64 -4.78 12.70
C VAL A 179 -0.55 -3.27 12.51
N TYR A 180 -0.59 -2.48 13.57
CA TYR A 180 -0.55 -1.02 13.49
C TYR A 180 0.76 -0.50 12.91
N ARG A 181 1.90 -1.07 13.30
CA ARG A 181 3.22 -0.72 12.75
C ARG A 181 3.26 -0.94 11.23
N GLU A 182 2.69 -2.05 10.76
CA GLU A 182 2.65 -2.38 9.33
C GLU A 182 1.69 -1.49 8.53
N LEU A 183 0.65 -0.98 9.17
CA LEU A 183 -0.23 0.06 8.60
C LEU A 183 0.42 1.45 8.59
N GLY A 184 1.60 1.63 9.19
CA GLY A 184 2.26 2.92 9.38
C GLY A 184 1.64 3.78 10.48
N ILE A 185 0.75 3.21 11.29
CA ILE A 185 0.06 3.90 12.39
C ILE A 185 1.03 4.03 13.56
N GLN A 186 1.13 5.23 14.13
CA GLN A 186 2.02 5.49 15.27
C GLN A 186 1.39 5.04 16.60
N PRO A 187 2.17 4.70 17.64
CA PRO A 187 1.63 4.23 18.93
C PRO A 187 0.60 5.18 19.57
N GLY A 188 0.81 6.50 19.44
CA GLY A 188 -0.13 7.51 19.96
C GLY A 188 -1.48 7.52 19.21
N GLU A 189 -1.46 7.25 17.91
CA GLU A 189 -2.68 7.12 17.08
C GLU A 189 -3.38 5.79 17.34
N ALA A 190 -2.61 4.71 17.44
CA ALA A 190 -3.12 3.40 17.80
C ALA A 190 -3.85 3.41 19.16
N THR A 191 -3.34 4.17 20.13
CA THR A 191 -4.03 4.37 21.41
C THR A 191 -5.40 5.03 21.23
N ARG A 192 -5.50 6.04 20.36
CA ARG A 192 -6.77 6.72 20.08
C ARG A 192 -7.75 5.78 19.38
N LEU A 193 -7.27 4.99 18.42
CA LEU A 193 -8.07 4.02 17.68
C LEU A 193 -8.59 2.90 18.56
N ALA A 194 -7.71 2.32 19.39
CA ALA A 194 -8.09 1.30 20.37
C ALA A 194 -9.13 1.82 21.38
N LYS A 195 -8.96 3.06 21.87
CA LYS A 195 -9.96 3.71 22.77
C LYS A 195 -11.29 3.99 22.08
N ALA A 196 -11.28 4.25 20.77
CA ALA A 196 -12.47 4.43 19.96
C ALA A 196 -13.13 3.09 19.56
N GLY A 197 -12.61 1.95 20.05
CA GLY A 197 -13.18 0.62 19.79
C GLY A 197 -12.77 0.04 18.43
N TYR A 198 -11.87 0.69 17.71
CA TYR A 198 -11.33 0.13 16.47
C TYR A 198 -10.21 -0.85 16.79
N ASP A 199 -10.48 -2.13 16.52
CA ASP A 199 -9.47 -3.17 16.59
C ASP A 199 -8.55 -3.14 15.36
N ALA A 200 -7.26 -3.39 15.58
CA ALA A 200 -6.24 -3.30 14.53
C ALA A 200 -6.56 -4.23 13.37
N LEU A 201 -6.93 -5.49 13.63
CA LEU A 201 -7.28 -6.47 12.60
C LEU A 201 -8.60 -6.10 11.88
N SER A 202 -9.52 -5.44 12.59
CA SER A 202 -10.78 -4.97 12.01
C SER A 202 -10.59 -3.78 11.07
N ILE A 203 -9.78 -2.78 11.46
CA ILE A 203 -9.36 -1.68 10.56
C ILE A 203 -8.69 -2.29 9.33
N LEU A 204 -7.69 -3.12 9.59
CA LEU A 204 -6.91 -3.77 8.58
C LEU A 204 -7.78 -4.51 7.54
N ARG A 205 -8.72 -5.35 8.00
CA ARG A 205 -9.68 -6.07 7.14
C ARG A 205 -10.57 -5.11 6.34
N THR A 206 -11.18 -4.12 7.00
CA THR A 206 -12.14 -3.21 6.34
C THR A 206 -11.49 -2.32 5.28
N TRP A 207 -10.27 -1.85 5.54
CA TRP A 207 -9.50 -1.07 4.57
C TRP A 207 -8.98 -1.93 3.42
N TRP A 208 -8.67 -3.20 3.68
CA TRP A 208 -8.32 -4.15 2.64
C TRP A 208 -9.48 -4.62 1.77
N ASP A 209 -10.66 -4.85 2.35
CA ASP A 209 -11.88 -5.13 1.56
C ASP A 209 -12.21 -3.94 0.63
N GLY A 210 -11.78 -2.74 1.01
CA GLY A 210 -11.82 -1.52 0.19
C GLY A 210 -10.74 -1.41 -0.88
N GLY A 211 -9.75 -2.32 -0.94
CA GLY A 211 -8.66 -2.30 -1.93
C GLY A 211 -7.57 -1.25 -1.66
N ILE A 212 -7.41 -0.79 -0.42
CA ILE A 212 -6.42 0.23 -0.06
C ILE A 212 -5.07 -0.41 0.32
N PRO A 213 -3.94 0.03 -0.27
CA PRO A 213 -2.61 -0.43 0.13
C PRO A 213 -2.29 -0.08 1.60
N ARG A 214 -1.65 -1.01 2.32
CA ARG A 214 -1.33 -0.86 3.75
C ARG A 214 -0.57 0.41 4.11
N THR A 215 0.35 0.83 3.24
CA THR A 215 1.21 2.00 3.42
C THR A 215 0.41 3.30 3.39
N GLU A 216 -0.77 3.29 2.78
CA GLU A 216 -1.63 4.46 2.69
C GLU A 216 -2.73 4.49 3.75
N VAL A 217 -3.00 3.36 4.43
CA VAL A 217 -4.08 3.26 5.42
C VAL A 217 -3.91 4.29 6.53
N ALA A 218 -2.71 4.43 7.11
CA ALA A 218 -2.47 5.47 8.12
C ALA A 218 -2.74 6.89 7.61
N ALA A 219 -2.36 7.18 6.37
CA ALA A 219 -2.53 8.51 5.79
C ALA A 219 -4.02 8.82 5.51
N TRP A 220 -4.75 7.88 4.92
CA TRP A 220 -6.19 8.02 4.69
C TRP A 220 -7.00 8.09 5.98
N LEU A 221 -6.67 7.23 6.94
CA LEU A 221 -7.32 7.18 8.25
C LEU A 221 -7.02 8.44 9.07
N GLY A 222 -5.76 8.93 9.04
CA GLY A 222 -5.37 10.20 9.64
C GLY A 222 -6.06 11.42 9.01
N ALA A 223 -6.38 11.35 7.71
CA ALA A 223 -7.18 12.34 7.01
C ALA A 223 -8.70 12.16 7.19
N GLY A 224 -9.12 11.19 8.02
CA GLY A 224 -10.52 10.94 8.37
C GLY A 224 -11.37 10.35 7.25
N PHE A 225 -10.76 9.68 6.27
CA PHE A 225 -11.48 8.98 5.21
C PHE A 225 -11.99 7.62 5.70
N THR A 226 -13.08 7.17 5.10
CA THR A 226 -13.51 5.76 5.20
C THR A 226 -12.85 4.92 4.08
N PRO A 227 -12.79 3.58 4.22
CA PRO A 227 -12.28 2.70 3.16
C PRO A 227 -12.94 2.94 1.79
N ALA A 228 -14.27 3.15 1.78
CA ALA A 228 -15.03 3.35 0.54
C ALA A 228 -14.69 4.69 -0.13
N GLU A 229 -14.53 5.76 0.65
CA GLU A 229 -14.13 7.07 0.13
C GLU A 229 -12.70 7.06 -0.40
N ALA A 230 -11.78 6.39 0.32
CA ALA A 230 -10.40 6.22 -0.13
C ALA A 230 -10.36 5.41 -1.44
N ALA A 231 -11.18 4.37 -1.56
CA ALA A 231 -11.25 3.54 -2.76
C ALA A 231 -11.74 4.37 -3.94
N GLN A 232 -12.80 5.16 -3.75
CA GLN A 232 -13.33 6.05 -4.76
C GLN A 232 -12.29 7.10 -5.19
N ALA A 233 -11.61 7.75 -4.24
CA ALA A 233 -10.56 8.73 -4.54
C ALA A 233 -9.40 8.11 -5.34
N ARG A 234 -9.04 6.85 -5.06
CA ARG A 234 -8.04 6.12 -5.85
C ARG A 234 -8.52 5.79 -7.25
N THR A 235 -9.79 5.42 -7.44
CA THR A 235 -10.35 5.18 -8.78
C THR A 235 -10.37 6.44 -9.64
N THR A 236 -10.50 7.63 -9.03
CA THR A 236 -10.41 8.93 -9.72
C THR A 236 -8.97 9.42 -9.89
N GLY A 237 -7.97 8.62 -9.51
CA GLY A 237 -6.54 8.98 -9.62
C GLY A 237 -6.09 10.04 -8.61
N THR A 238 -6.86 10.29 -7.56
CA THR A 238 -6.55 11.28 -6.52
C THR A 238 -5.66 10.65 -5.46
N SER A 239 -4.51 11.28 -5.19
CA SER A 239 -3.62 10.84 -4.11
C SER A 239 -4.19 11.18 -2.73
N VAL A 240 -3.67 10.54 -1.68
CA VAL A 240 -4.08 10.81 -0.29
C VAL A 240 -3.91 12.30 0.06
N GLU A 241 -2.78 12.88 -0.34
CA GLU A 241 -2.47 14.29 -0.08
C GLU A 241 -3.46 15.22 -0.78
N GLN A 242 -3.77 14.94 -2.05
CA GLN A 242 -4.74 15.73 -2.82
C GLN A 242 -6.14 15.64 -2.21
N ALA A 243 -6.58 14.44 -1.83
CA ALA A 243 -7.88 14.23 -1.22
C ALA A 243 -7.97 14.89 0.17
N ALA A 244 -6.91 14.81 0.98
CA ALA A 244 -6.82 15.47 2.27
C ALA A 244 -6.89 17.00 2.14
N VAL A 245 -6.20 17.58 1.16
CA VAL A 245 -6.26 19.01 0.84
C VAL A 245 -7.67 19.43 0.40
N LEU A 246 -8.30 18.68 -0.52
CA LEU A 246 -9.67 18.96 -0.96
C LEU A 246 -10.67 18.88 0.20
N ARG A 247 -10.50 17.94 1.11
CA ARG A 247 -11.33 17.82 2.32
C ARG A 247 -11.10 18.98 3.30
N ALA A 248 -9.85 19.40 3.49
CA ALA A 248 -9.53 20.56 4.30
C ALA A 248 -10.18 21.83 3.71
N LEU A 249 -10.09 22.03 2.39
CA LEU A 249 -10.69 23.16 1.68
C LEU A 249 -12.23 23.11 1.69
N GLY A 250 -12.83 21.93 1.55
CA GLY A 250 -14.29 21.73 1.65
C GLY A 250 -14.83 21.86 3.08
N GLY A 251 -14.02 21.57 4.09
CA GLY A 251 -14.36 21.74 5.52
C GLY A 251 -14.25 23.18 6.02
N VAL A 252 -13.38 24.00 5.42
CA VAL A 252 -13.20 25.43 5.75
C VAL A 252 -14.46 26.27 5.46
N GLY A 253 -15.39 25.75 4.63
CA GLY A 253 -16.69 26.38 4.40
C GLY A 253 -17.72 26.25 5.55
N LYS A 254 -17.47 25.44 6.58
CA LYS A 254 -18.49 25.15 7.64
C LYS A 254 -18.21 25.79 9.01
N LEU A 255 -17.21 26.67 9.13
CA LEU A 255 -16.88 27.37 10.38
C LEU A 255 -16.98 28.91 10.31
N GLY A 256 -17.61 29.46 9.27
CA GLY A 256 -17.85 30.90 9.08
C GLY A 256 -19.26 31.38 9.41
N GLY A 257 -19.91 30.84 10.45
CA GLY A 257 -21.33 31.10 10.76
C GLY A 257 -21.63 31.38 12.23
N LYS A 258 -20.74 32.07 12.96
CA LYS A 258 -21.11 32.71 14.23
C LYS A 258 -21.47 34.16 13.97
N ASN A 259 -22.77 34.47 13.94
CA ASN A 259 -23.22 35.81 14.28
C ASN A 259 -24.42 35.72 15.25
N ARG A 260 -24.18 36.23 16.46
CA ARG A 260 -25.16 36.48 17.50
C ARG A 260 -26.08 37.62 17.06
N ARG A 261 -27.40 37.46 17.27
CA ARG A 261 -28.41 38.45 17.73
C ARG A 261 -29.79 37.79 17.58
N GLY A 262 -30.72 37.80 18.53
CA GLY A 262 -30.79 38.53 19.78
C GLY A 262 -31.62 37.79 20.83
N THR A 263 -31.50 38.33 22.04
CA THR A 263 -32.31 38.09 23.23
C THR A 263 -33.71 38.67 23.04
N ASN A 264 -34.75 37.90 23.39
CA ASN A 264 -35.97 38.29 24.14
C ASN A 264 -36.94 37.09 24.14
N VAL A 265 -37.16 36.42 25.27
CA VAL A 265 -38.18 36.71 26.32
C VAL A 265 -39.59 36.31 25.87
N SER A 266 -40.15 35.37 26.64
CA SER A 266 -41.57 35.06 26.91
C SER A 266 -42.54 34.87 25.74
N ASP A 267 -43.11 33.68 25.59
CA ASP A 267 -44.40 33.39 26.24
C ASP A 267 -44.79 31.92 26.13
N ASN A 268 -45.32 31.40 27.22
CA ASN A 268 -45.91 30.07 27.35
C ASN A 268 -47.42 30.23 27.41
N PRO A 269 -48.19 29.65 26.48
CA PRO A 269 -49.58 29.36 26.79
C PRO A 269 -49.97 27.98 26.27
N ASN A 270 -49.80 26.94 27.10
CA ASN A 270 -50.72 25.81 27.02
C ASN A 270 -50.84 25.03 28.35
N LYS A 271 -51.75 25.51 29.19
CA LYS A 271 -52.54 24.66 30.10
C LYS A 271 -54.02 25.06 29.98
N PRO A 272 -54.95 24.11 30.11
CA PRO A 272 -56.31 24.20 29.62
C PRO A 272 -57.23 24.92 30.60
N LYS A 273 -58.41 25.34 30.14
CA LYS A 273 -59.53 25.70 31.02
C LYS A 273 -60.79 24.93 30.63
N SER A 274 -61.51 24.61 31.71
CA SER A 274 -62.80 23.95 31.88
C SER A 274 -63.89 24.30 30.88
#